data_AF-A0A382V953-F1
#
_entry.id   AF-A0A382V953-F1
#
_cell.length_a   1.000
_cell.length_b   1.000
_cell.length_c   1.000
_cell.angle_alpha   90.00
_cell.angle_beta   90.00
_cell.angle_gamma   90.00
#
_symmetry.space_group_name_H-M   'P 1'
#
loop_
_entity.id
_entity.type
_entity.pdbx_description
1 polymer ?
#
loop_
_entity_poly.entity_id
_entity_poly.type
_entity_poly.pdbx_seq_one_letter_code
_entity_poly.pdbx_strand_id
1 'polypeptide(L)'
;MELEVEELESLKRKLDITIPGEIVTKRIDNAYKELNRQMKMPGFRPGKIPRKILEKQVPVQSFTNMFQELLQEYYEKALRQ
;
A
#
# COMPACT_ATOMS: atom_id res chain seq x y z
N MET A 1 -0.82 5.14 -14.37
CA MET A 1 0.58 5.00 -13.97
C MET A 1 1.33 5.85 -14.95
N GLU A 2 1.91 6.93 -14.46
CA GLU A 2 2.81 7.78 -15.26
C GLU A 2 4.22 7.47 -14.80
N LEU A 3 5.12 7.35 -15.77
CA LEU A 3 6.51 7.01 -15.56
C LEU A 3 7.32 8.06 -16.29
N GLU A 4 7.97 8.93 -15.54
CA GLU A 4 8.93 9.90 -16.08
C GLU A 4 10.34 9.40 -15.77
N VAL A 5 11.16 9.27 -16.82
CA VAL A 5 12.55 8.88 -16.69
C VAL A 5 13.40 10.09 -17.01
N GLU A 6 14.04 10.65 -15.99
CA GLU A 6 15.06 11.70 -16.16
C GLU A 6 16.44 11.03 -16.23
N GLU A 7 17.15 11.24 -17.34
CA GLU A 7 18.55 10.83 -17.46
C GLU A 7 19.46 11.86 -16.79
N LEU A 8 20.15 11.45 -15.73
CA LEU A 8 21.19 12.23 -15.05
C LEU A 8 22.57 11.86 -15.65
N GLU A 9 23.65 12.41 -15.11
CA GLU A 9 25.00 12.16 -15.65
C GLU A 9 25.39 10.67 -15.71
N SER A 10 25.96 10.32 -16.88
CA SER A 10 26.70 9.11 -17.29
C SER A 10 26.07 7.73 -17.06
N LEU A 11 25.54 7.42 -15.87
CA LEU A 11 24.98 6.11 -15.51
C LEU A 11 23.76 6.18 -14.56
N LYS A 12 23.35 7.38 -14.12
CA LYS A 12 22.23 7.54 -13.18
C LYS A 12 20.95 7.89 -13.93
N ARG A 13 19.87 7.21 -13.59
CA ARG A 13 18.51 7.53 -14.05
C ARG A 13 17.63 7.78 -12.84
N LYS A 14 16.82 8.83 -12.89
CA LYS A 14 15.78 9.11 -11.91
C LYS A 14 14.44 8.70 -12.51
N LEU A 15 13.70 7.91 -11.75
CA LEU A 15 12.41 7.36 -12.13
C LEU A 15 11.35 7.99 -11.23
N ASP A 16 10.51 8.85 -11.79
CA ASP A 16 9.35 9.41 -11.11
C ASP A 16 8.14 8.54 -11.48
N ILE A 17 7.63 7.82 -10.47
CA ILE A 17 6.53 6.85 -10.64
C ILE A 17 5.28 7.39 -9.96
N THR A 18 4.28 7.77 -10.75
CA THR A 18 2.99 8.22 -10.24
C THR A 18 2.03 7.03 -10.14
N ILE A 19 1.74 6.64 -8.90
CA ILE A 19 0.79 5.56 -8.59
C ILE A 19 -0.62 6.15 -8.40
N PRO A 20 -1.65 5.61 -9.08
CA PRO A 20 -3.03 6.05 -8.89
C PRO A 20 -3.51 5.77 -7.45
N GLY A 21 -4.11 6.78 -6.81
CA GLY A 21 -4.65 6.65 -5.45
C GLY A 21 -5.73 5.58 -5.30
N GLU A 22 -6.45 5.23 -6.37
CA GLU A 22 -7.43 4.14 -6.37
C GLU A 22 -6.81 2.78 -6.06
N ILE A 23 -5.59 2.52 -6.58
CA ILE A 23 -4.92 1.23 -6.37
C ILE A 23 -4.43 1.14 -4.93
N VAL A 24 -3.90 2.24 -4.39
CA VAL A 24 -3.49 2.36 -2.99
C VAL A 24 -4.70 2.13 -2.07
N THR A 25 -5.83 2.77 -2.36
CA THR A 25 -7.06 2.64 -1.58
C THR A 25 -7.58 1.20 -1.58
N LYS A 26 -7.59 0.53 -2.74
CA LYS A 26 -7.97 -0.89 -2.85
C LYS A 26 -7.05 -1.80 -2.03
N ARG A 27 -5.74 -1.54 -2.02
CA ARG A 27 -4.78 -2.34 -1.25
C ARG A 27 -4.97 -2.15 0.25
N ILE A 28 -5.14 -0.91 0.70
CA ILE A 28 -5.47 -0.57 2.10
C ILE A 28 -6.75 -1.28 2.54
N ASP A 29 -7.80 -1.23 1.72
CA ASP A 29 -9.08 -1.86 2.00
C ASP A 29 -8.97 -3.39 2.18
N ASN A 30 -8.13 -4.03 1.36
CA ASN A 30 -7.87 -5.47 1.47
C ASN A 30 -7.06 -5.79 2.73
N ALA A 31 -6.04 -4.99 3.03
CA ALA A 31 -5.24 -5.15 4.23
C ALA A 31 -6.10 -5.03 5.50
N TYR A 32 -7.02 -4.06 5.56
CA TYR A 32 -7.97 -3.95 6.66
C TYR A 32 -8.95 -5.12 6.74
N LYS A 33 -9.38 -5.70 5.61
CA LYS A 33 -10.23 -6.90 5.62
C LYS A 33 -9.50 -8.12 6.17
N GLU A 34 -8.23 -8.31 5.81
CA GLU A 34 -7.40 -9.41 6.33
C GLU A 34 -7.12 -9.22 7.80
N LEU A 35 -6.75 -8.01 8.21
CA LEU A 35 -6.57 -7.64 9.60
C LEU A 35 -7.84 -7.89 10.43
N ASN A 36 -9.01 -7.54 9.92
CA ASN A 36 -10.29 -7.79 10.60
C ASN A 36 -10.56 -9.29 10.81
N ARG A 37 -10.10 -10.16 9.90
CA ARG A 37 -10.22 -11.62 10.06
C ARG A 37 -9.26 -12.17 11.11
N GLN A 38 -8.07 -11.62 11.23
CA GLN A 38 -7.03 -12.10 12.14
C GLN A 38 -7.17 -11.51 13.55
N MET A 39 -7.59 -10.26 13.67
CA MET A 39 -7.66 -9.54 14.93
C MET A 39 -8.88 -9.96 15.75
N LYS A 40 -8.65 -10.30 17.02
CA LYS A 40 -9.70 -10.56 18.01
C LYS A 40 -9.78 -9.35 18.93
N MET A 41 -10.89 -8.62 18.86
CA MET A 41 -11.14 -7.47 19.72
C MET A 41 -12.27 -7.78 20.71
N PRO A 42 -12.10 -7.52 22.02
CA PRO A 42 -13.18 -7.72 22.99
C PRO A 42 -14.39 -6.85 22.62
N GLY A 43 -15.59 -7.43 22.66
CA GLY A 43 -16.84 -6.76 22.30
C GLY A 43 -17.27 -6.88 20.84
N PHE A 44 -16.40 -7.37 19.94
CA PHE A 44 -16.75 -7.58 18.53
C PHE A 44 -16.57 -9.03 18.09
N ARG A 45 -17.50 -9.52 17.28
CA ARG A 45 -17.36 -10.83 16.64
C ARG A 45 -16.18 -10.78 15.66
N PRO A 46 -15.26 -11.77 15.68
CA PRO A 46 -14.12 -11.82 14.75
C PRO A 46 -14.57 -11.64 13.29
N GLY A 47 -13.86 -10.80 12.53
CA GLY A 47 -14.20 -10.47 11.14
C GLY A 47 -15.33 -9.46 10.96
N LYS A 48 -15.95 -8.95 12.03
CA LYS A 48 -17.05 -7.97 12.00
C LYS A 48 -16.73 -6.71 12.81
N ILE A 49 -15.45 -6.35 12.90
CA ILE A 49 -15.02 -5.11 13.54
C ILE A 49 -15.27 -3.94 12.55
N PRO A 50 -15.91 -2.84 12.98
CA PRO A 50 -16.09 -1.65 12.14
C PRO A 50 -14.77 -0.98 11.76
N ARG A 51 -14.69 -0.44 10.53
CA ARG A 51 -13.49 0.26 10.02
C ARG A 51 -13.01 1.40 10.92
N LYS A 52 -13.91 2.23 11.42
CA LYS A 52 -13.57 3.36 12.32
C LYS A 52 -12.82 2.93 13.58
N ILE A 53 -13.04 1.70 14.06
CA ILE A 53 -12.35 1.16 15.23
C ILE A 53 -11.00 0.55 14.82
N LEU A 54 -10.97 -0.15 13.68
CA LEU A 54 -9.73 -0.67 13.11
C LEU A 54 -8.73 0.44 12.78
N GLU A 55 -9.18 1.55 12.18
CA GLU A 55 -8.33 2.71 11.86
C GLU A 55 -7.77 3.38 13.11
N LYS A 56 -8.53 3.38 14.22
CA LYS A 56 -8.06 3.90 15.51
C LYS A 56 -7.00 3.02 16.18
N GLN A 57 -7.10 1.70 16.00
CA GLN A 57 -6.19 0.72 16.60
C GLN A 57 -4.94 0.51 15.74
N VAL A 58 -5.14 0.42 14.43
CA VAL A 58 -4.08 0.21 13.43
C VAL A 58 -4.16 1.36 12.43
N PRO A 59 -3.35 2.41 12.65
CA PRO A 59 -3.33 3.54 11.76
C PRO A 59 -2.72 3.15 10.41
N VAL A 60 -3.02 3.91 9.36
CA VAL A 60 -2.58 3.58 7.99
C VAL A 60 -1.04 3.52 7.88
N GLN A 61 -0.33 4.25 8.74
CA GLN A 61 1.13 4.23 8.85
C GLN A 61 1.68 2.86 9.28
N SER A 62 0.88 1.99 9.89
CA SER A 62 1.31 0.63 10.26
C SER A 62 1.44 -0.30 9.05
N PHE A 63 0.89 0.07 7.89
CA PHE A 63 1.00 -0.72 6.66
C PHE A 63 2.29 -0.44 5.87
N THR A 64 3.40 -0.11 6.53
CA THR A 64 4.71 0.12 5.88
C THR A 64 5.11 -1.03 4.97
N ASN A 65 4.89 -2.27 5.39
CA ASN A 65 5.21 -3.45 4.58
C ASN A 65 4.38 -3.50 3.29
N MET A 66 3.09 -3.15 3.34
CA MET A 66 2.23 -3.08 2.16
C MET A 66 2.71 -1.99 1.19
N PHE A 67 3.14 -0.83 1.70
CA PHE A 67 3.71 0.22 0.87
C PHE A 67 5.03 -0.22 0.24
N GLN A 68 5.87 -0.94 0.97
CA GLN A 68 7.13 -1.47 0.45
C GLN A 68 6.92 -2.52 -0.65
N GLU A 69 5.98 -3.44 -0.47
CA GLU A 69 5.56 -4.39 -1.52
C GLU A 69 5.07 -3.64 -2.77
N LEU A 70 4.25 -2.62 -2.58
CA LEU A 70 3.72 -1.82 -3.68
C LEU A 70 4.86 -1.08 -4.40
N LEU A 71 5.77 -0.45 -3.68
CA LEU A 71 6.94 0.19 -4.29
C LEU A 71 7.78 -0.80 -5.09
N GLN A 72 8.03 -1.99 -4.57
CA GLN A 72 8.78 -3.03 -5.28
C GLN A 72 8.06 -3.50 -6.55
N GLU A 73 6.76 -3.77 -6.47
CA GLU A 73 5.96 -4.20 -7.63
C GLU A 73 5.98 -3.14 -8.75
N TYR A 74 5.82 -1.86 -8.38
CA TYR A 74 5.80 -0.77 -9.35
C TYR A 74 7.20 -0.45 -9.88
N TYR A 75 8.23 -0.60 -9.07
CA TYR A 75 9.63 -0.50 -9.51
C TYR A 75 9.99 -1.60 -10.52
N GLU A 76 9.58 -2.85 -10.28
CA GLU A 76 9.79 -3.93 -11.25
C GLU A 76 9.01 -3.70 -12.54
N LYS A 77 7.78 -3.21 -12.47
CA LYS A 77 7.01 -2.83 -13.67
C LYS A 77 7.67 -1.71 -14.45
N ALA A 78 8.20 -0.71 -13.73
CA ALA A 78 8.94 0.42 -14.30
C ALA A 78 10.23 -0.01 -15.01
N LEU A 79 10.93 -1.02 -14.50
CA LEU A 79 12.16 -1.54 -15.12
C LEU A 79 11.92 -2.45 -16.34
N ARG A 80 10.74 -3.09 -16.42
CA ARG A 80 10.37 -3.96 -17.55
C ARG A 80 9.83 -3.20 -18.75
N GLN A 81 9.46 -1.95 -18.57
CA GLN A 81 8.93 -1.07 -19.60
C GLN A 81 10.07 -0.23 -20.18
#